data_AF-X1V1E5-F1
#
_entry.id   AF-X1V1E5-F1
#
_cell.length_a   1.000
_cell.length_b   1.000
_cell.length_c   1.000
_cell.angle_alpha   90.00
_cell.angle_beta   90.00
_cell.angle_gamma   90.00
#
_symmetry.space_group_name_H-M   'P 1'
#
loop_
_entity.id
_entity.type
_entity.pdbx_description
1 polymer ?
#
loop_
_entity_poly.entity_id
_entity_poly.type
_entity_poly.pdbx_seq_one_letter_code
_entity_poly.pdbx_strand_id
1 'polypeptide(L)'
;MADSDHVIEVFTTRQDTVFGATFMCFAPEHPLVKELTEGTPHEKEVQEFVEKTLKVDAFMRTADFTVKEGVFTGTYCLNPVTGEKMPIYVANFVLYEY
;
A
#
# COMPACT_ATOMS: atom_id res chain seq x y z
N MET A 1 -1.08 13.60 1.81
CA MET A 1 -1.99 12.55 2.33
C MET A 1 -3.35 13.19 2.55
N ALA A 2 -4.38 12.48 3.01
CA ALA A 2 -5.65 13.14 3.32
C ALA A 2 -5.54 14.15 4.47
N ASP A 3 -4.61 13.92 5.40
CA ASP A 3 -4.46 14.70 6.63
C ASP A 3 -3.10 15.43 6.73
N SER A 4 -2.34 15.53 5.63
CA SER A 4 -1.04 16.22 5.58
C SER A 4 -0.62 16.65 4.16
N ASP A 5 0.30 17.61 4.05
CA ASP A 5 0.93 18.04 2.78
C ASP A 5 1.92 17.03 2.19
N HIS A 6 2.12 15.85 2.81
CA HIS A 6 3.01 14.83 2.27
C HIS A 6 2.48 14.26 0.95
N VAL A 7 3.28 14.34 -0.11
CA VAL A 7 2.96 13.76 -1.41
C VAL A 7 3.51 12.35 -1.49
N ILE A 8 2.68 11.40 -1.95
CA ILE A 8 3.10 10.03 -2.25
C ILE A 8 3.31 9.95 -3.76
N GLU A 9 4.53 9.66 -4.18
CA GLU A 9 4.85 9.45 -5.58
C GLU A 9 4.46 8.03 -5.98
N VAL A 10 3.76 7.90 -7.11
CA VAL A 10 3.34 6.61 -7.68
C VAL A 10 3.61 6.60 -9.17
N PHE A 11 4.00 5.44 -9.69
CA PHE A 11 4.18 5.23 -11.12
C PHE A 11 3.02 4.43 -11.71
N THR A 12 2.54 4.84 -12.87
CA THR A 12 1.57 4.07 -13.65
C THR A 12 1.80 4.32 -15.14
N THR A 13 1.68 3.26 -15.95
CA THR A 13 1.64 3.37 -17.41
C THR A 13 0.21 3.61 -17.94
N ARG A 14 -0.79 3.60 -17.05
CA ARG A 14 -2.22 3.79 -17.34
C ARG A 14 -2.76 5.04 -16.65
N GLN A 15 -2.18 6.19 -16.98
CA GLN A 15 -2.63 7.50 -16.48
C GLN A 15 -4.10 7.80 -16.82
N ASP A 16 -4.63 7.20 -17.89
CA ASP A 16 -6.04 7.29 -18.27
C ASP A 16 -7.00 6.72 -17.21
N THR A 17 -6.54 5.79 -16.38
CA THR A 17 -7.38 5.14 -15.35
C THR A 17 -7.36 5.86 -14.00
N VAL A 18 -6.65 6.99 -13.86
CA VAL A 18 -6.45 7.64 -12.55
C VAL A 18 -7.76 8.08 -11.88
N PHE A 19 -8.79 8.42 -12.67
CA PHE A 19 -10.12 8.78 -12.17
C PHE A 19 -10.83 7.61 -11.48
N GLY A 20 -10.49 6.37 -11.85
CA GLY A 20 -11.06 5.15 -11.27
C GLY A 20 -10.21 4.54 -10.16
N ALA A 21 -9.12 5.20 -9.75
CA ALA A 21 -8.32 4.75 -8.61
C ALA A 21 -9.14 4.90 -7.32
N THR A 22 -9.40 3.78 -6.64
CA THR A 22 -10.24 3.73 -5.43
C THR A 22 -9.46 3.33 -4.18
N PHE A 23 -8.25 2.79 -4.32
CA PHE A 23 -7.37 2.43 -3.22
C PHE A 23 -5.90 2.48 -3.67
N MET A 24 -4.98 2.51 -2.72
CA MET A 24 -3.54 2.45 -2.94
C MET A 24 -2.94 1.28 -2.16
N CYS A 25 -1.88 0.67 -2.69
CA CYS A 25 -1.14 -0.39 -2.01
C CYS A 25 0.35 -0.05 -1.93
N PHE A 26 0.95 -0.24 -0.76
CA PHE A 26 2.40 -0.21 -0.55
C PHE A 26 2.98 -1.62 -0.53
N ALA A 27 4.24 -1.72 -0.97
CA ALA A 27 5.07 -2.89 -0.70
C ALA A 27 5.31 -3.02 0.82
N PRO A 28 5.38 -4.24 1.38
CA PRO A 28 5.66 -4.47 2.80
C PRO A 28 6.99 -3.87 3.27
N GLU A 29 7.96 -3.75 2.37
CA GLU A 29 9.31 -3.22 2.64
C GLU A 29 9.39 -1.69 2.60
N HIS A 30 8.32 -1.02 2.15
CA HIS A 30 8.36 0.41 1.88
C HIS A 30 8.52 1.23 3.19
N PRO A 31 9.49 2.17 3.31
CA PRO A 31 9.76 2.91 4.54
C PRO A 31 8.52 3.63 5.12
N LEU A 32 7.73 4.26 4.25
CA LEU A 32 6.50 4.95 4.64
C LEU A 32 5.45 4.04 5.31
N VAL A 33 5.48 2.71 5.14
CA VAL A 33 4.50 1.83 5.80
C VAL A 33 4.53 2.04 7.31
N LYS A 34 5.73 2.14 7.89
CA LYS A 34 5.88 2.36 9.33
C LYS A 34 5.27 3.69 9.77
N GLU A 35 5.58 4.76 9.04
CA GLU A 35 5.06 6.12 9.31
C GLU A 35 3.54 6.21 9.15
N LEU A 36 2.99 5.51 8.15
CA LEU A 36 1.55 5.49 7.89
C LEU A 36 0.79 4.73 8.98
N THR A 37 1.39 3.72 9.58
CA THR A 37 0.72 2.90 10.59
C THR A 37 0.91 3.40 12.01
N GLU A 38 1.88 4.29 12.25
CA GLU A 38 2.27 4.75 13.59
C GLU A 38 1.08 5.38 14.32
N GLY A 39 0.77 4.86 15.52
CA GLY A 39 -0.32 5.37 16.35
C GLY A 39 -1.73 4.97 15.87
N THR A 40 -1.84 4.15 14.83
CA THR A 40 -3.12 3.59 14.38
C THR A 40 -3.43 2.27 15.12
N PRO A 41 -4.70 1.90 15.28
CA PRO A 41 -5.07 0.58 15.80
C PRO A 41 -4.56 -0.60 14.95
N HIS A 42 -4.16 -0.33 13.70
CA HIS A 42 -3.71 -1.32 12.73
C HIS A 42 -2.19 -1.55 12.74
N GLU A 43 -1.43 -0.78 13.52
CA GLU A 43 0.04 -0.84 13.54
C GLU A 43 0.57 -2.25 13.75
N LYS A 44 0.05 -2.94 14.78
CA LYS A 44 0.47 -4.30 15.10
C LYS A 44 0.10 -5.30 14.01
N GLU A 45 -1.09 -5.19 13.44
CA GLU A 45 -1.58 -6.08 12.38
C GLU A 45 -0.73 -5.94 11.11
N VAL A 46 -0.44 -4.69 10.73
CA VAL A 46 0.41 -4.41 9.56
C VAL A 46 1.84 -4.88 9.81
N GLN A 47 2.40 -4.66 11.00
CA GLN A 47 3.76 -5.11 11.31
C GLN A 47 3.88 -6.64 11.25
N GLU A 48 2.92 -7.38 11.82
CA GLU A 48 2.87 -8.85 11.74
C GLU A 48 2.76 -9.31 10.27
N PHE A 49 1.95 -8.62 9.45
CA PHE A 49 1.82 -8.91 8.03
C PHE A 49 3.12 -8.65 7.25
N VAL A 50 3.80 -7.54 7.54
CA VAL A 50 5.09 -7.20 6.93
C VAL A 50 6.14 -8.25 7.27
N GLU A 51 6.28 -8.63 8.55
CA GLU A 51 7.23 -9.65 8.99
C GLU A 51 6.94 -11.03 8.39
N LYS A 52 5.67 -11.42 8.27
CA LYS A 52 5.26 -12.66 7.60
C LYS A 52 5.64 -12.62 6.11
N THR A 53 5.34 -11.51 5.45
CA THR A 53 5.52 -11.38 4.00
C THR A 53 6.99 -11.29 3.60
N LEU A 54 7.82 -10.64 4.42
CA LEU A 54 9.28 -10.56 4.24
C LEU A 54 9.98 -11.92 4.32
N LYS A 55 9.38 -12.91 4.99
CA LYS A 55 9.91 -14.29 5.06
C LYS A 55 9.56 -15.11 3.81
N VAL A 56 8.66 -14.61 2.97
CA VAL A 56 8.25 -15.27 1.72
C VAL A 56 9.05 -14.66 0.57
N ASP A 57 9.59 -15.54 -0.27
CA ASP A 57 10.35 -15.13 -1.45
C ASP A 57 9.51 -14.23 -2.38
N ALA A 58 10.12 -13.13 -2.86
CA ALA A 58 9.46 -12.17 -3.75
C ALA A 58 8.88 -12.82 -5.01
N PHE A 59 9.55 -13.84 -5.56
CA PHE A 59 9.06 -14.58 -6.72
C PHE A 59 7.78 -15.36 -6.41
N MET A 60 7.72 -15.99 -5.22
CA MET A 60 6.51 -16.67 -4.79
C MET A 60 5.37 -15.67 -4.53
N ARG A 61 5.66 -14.47 -4.04
CA ARG A 61 4.64 -13.43 -3.78
C ARG A 61 3.91 -12.95 -5.04
N THR A 62 4.59 -12.92 -6.18
CA THR A 62 4.01 -12.49 -7.47
C THR A 62 3.48 -13.64 -8.32
N ALA A 63 3.64 -14.90 -7.89
CA ALA A 63 3.17 -16.05 -8.65
C ALA A 63 1.63 -16.11 -8.71
N ASP A 64 1.07 -16.50 -9.86
CA ASP A 64 -0.39 -16.53 -10.11
C ASP A 64 -1.19 -17.41 -9.12
N PHE A 65 -0.56 -18.44 -8.56
CA PHE A 65 -1.19 -19.35 -7.60
C PHE A 65 -1.12 -18.84 -6.15
N THR A 66 -0.42 -17.75 -5.88
CA THR A 66 -0.29 -17.18 -4.54
C THR A 66 -1.52 -16.33 -4.22
N VAL A 67 -2.11 -16.57 -3.06
CA VAL A 67 -3.26 -15.81 -2.58
C VAL A 67 -2.82 -14.36 -2.34
N LYS A 68 -3.53 -13.42 -2.97
CA LYS A 68 -3.31 -11.99 -2.78
C LYS A 68 -3.86 -11.60 -1.41
N GLU A 69 -2.97 -11.23 -0.52
CA GLU A 69 -3.30 -10.77 0.82
C GLU A 69 -2.90 -9.29 0.95
N GLY A 70 -3.68 -8.53 1.72
CA GLY A 70 -3.32 -7.18 2.08
C GLY A 70 -4.04 -6.72 3.34
N VAL A 71 -3.40 -5.79 4.06
CA VAL A 71 -3.87 -5.27 5.35
C VAL A 71 -4.07 -3.76 5.24
N PHE A 72 -5.16 -3.27 5.81
CA PHE A 72 -5.47 -1.84 5.83
C PHE A 72 -4.55 -1.11 6.81
N THR A 73 -3.99 0.02 6.39
CA THR A 73 -3.04 0.80 7.23
C THR A 73 -3.71 1.71 8.25
N GLY A 74 -5.03 1.90 8.19
CA GLY A 74 -5.72 2.90 9.00
C GLY A 74 -5.67 4.31 8.40
N THR A 75 -4.95 4.52 7.29
CA THR A 75 -4.76 5.84 6.68
C THR A 75 -5.37 5.95 5.29
N TYR A 76 -5.57 7.19 4.88
CA TYR A 76 -6.16 7.55 3.59
C TYR A 76 -5.26 8.54 2.85
N CYS A 77 -5.23 8.41 1.54
CA CYS A 77 -4.72 9.42 0.62
C CYS A 77 -5.88 10.05 -0.15
N LEU A 78 -5.61 11.16 -0.84
CA LEU A 78 -6.58 11.78 -1.74
C LEU A 78 -6.20 11.47 -3.16
N ASN A 79 -7.19 11.13 -3.98
CA ASN A 79 -7.00 11.10 -5.42
C ASN A 79 -6.73 12.54 -5.89
N PRO A 80 -5.59 12.83 -6.55
CA PRO A 80 -5.24 14.20 -6.92
C PRO A 80 -6.18 14.79 -7.99
N VAL A 81 -6.92 13.95 -8.70
CA VAL A 81 -7.82 14.36 -9.79
C VAL A 81 -9.26 14.47 -9.32
N THR A 82 -9.76 13.50 -8.53
CA THR A 82 -11.15 13.51 -8.06
C THR A 82 -11.32 14.15 -6.68
N GLY A 83 -10.25 14.24 -5.88
CA GLY A 83 -10.30 14.67 -4.48
C GLY A 83 -10.91 13.64 -3.53
N GLU A 84 -11.23 12.43 -4.01
CA GLU A 84 -11.84 11.39 -3.20
C GLU A 84 -10.83 10.73 -2.25
N LYS A 85 -11.30 10.32 -1.06
CA LYS A 85 -10.48 9.58 -0.09
C LYS A 85 -10.29 8.14 -0.56
N MET A 86 -9.03 7.75 -0.73
CA MET A 86 -8.62 6.41 -1.10
C MET A 86 -7.92 5.73 0.09
N PRO A 87 -8.43 4.59 0.61
CA PRO A 87 -7.74 3.82 1.63
C PRO A 87 -6.38 3.30 1.16
N ILE A 88 -5.42 3.28 2.07
CA ILE A 88 -4.06 2.77 1.82
C ILE A 88 -3.91 1.39 2.47
N TYR A 89 -3.42 0.43 1.70
CA TYR A 89 -3.18 -0.95 2.12
C TYR A 89 -1.69 -1.30 2.02
N VAL A 90 -1.25 -2.31 2.75
CA VAL A 90 0.01 -3.03 2.51
C VAL A 90 -0.34 -4.36 1.88
N ALA A 91 0.26 -4.71 0.75
CA ALA A 91 -0.11 -5.92 0.01
C ALA A 91 1.10 -6.78 -0.34
N ASN A 92 0.91 -8.10 -0.33
CA ASN A 92 2.01 -9.05 -0.57
C ASN A 92 2.51 -9.05 -2.02
N PHE A 93 1.67 -8.70 -2.99
CA PHE A 93 2.02 -8.74 -4.42
C PHE A 93 2.68 -7.44 -4.94
N VAL A 94 2.80 -6.40 -4.10
CA VAL A 94 3.50 -5.15 -4.46
C VAL A 94 4.97 -5.30 -4.07
N LEU A 95 5.87 -5.02 -5.01
CA LEU A 95 7.33 -5.09 -4.82
C LEU A 95 7.91 -3.67 -4.75
N TYR A 96 8.91 -3.48 -3.89
CA TYR A 96 9.55 -2.18 -3.69
C TYR A 96 10.57 -1.83 -4.79
N GLU A 97 11.15 -2.82 -5.48
CA GLU A 97 12.20 -2.63 -6.50
C GLU A 97 11.69 -2.13 -7.87
N TYR A 98 10.59 -1.37 -7.95
CA TYR A 98 10.05 -0.85 -9.21
C TYR A 98 9.76 0.64 -9.21
#